data_AF-A0A9X4QN10-F1
#
_entry.id   AF-A0A9X4QN10-F1
#
_cell.length_a   1.000
_cell.length_b   1.000
_cell.length_c   1.000
_cell.angle_alpha   90.00
_cell.angle_beta   90.00
_cell.angle_gamma   90.00
#
_symmetry.space_group_name_H-M   'P 1'
#
loop_
_entity.id
_entity.type
_entity.pdbx_description
1 polymer ?
#
loop_
_entity_poly.entity_id
_entity_poly.type
_entity_poly.pdbx_seq_one_letter_code
_entity_poly.pdbx_strand_id
1 'polypeptide(L)' 'MKWVTGSRIKKIFDEALKQLGIDRTEALFIGDSLRDDYYGAINAGIDFCYYNRQGQPIDADVRPKYVIHSLRNVATLF' A
#
# COMPACT_ATOMS: atom_id res chain seq x y z
N MET A 1 26.00 -5.32 8.43
CA MET A 1 24.60 -5.79 8.45
C MET A 1 24.14 -5.91 7.00
N LYS A 2 23.88 -7.11 6.49
CA LYS A 2 23.39 -7.31 5.12
C LYS A 2 21.88 -7.47 5.17
N TRP A 3 21.14 -6.50 4.65
CA TRP A 3 19.69 -6.60 4.48
C TRP A 3 19.42 -7.41 3.21
N VAL A 4 18.57 -8.44 3.31
CA VAL A 4 18.07 -9.18 2.15
C VAL A 4 16.96 -8.34 1.52
N THR A 5 17.27 -7.58 0.47
CA THR A 5 16.33 -6.69 -0.25
C THR A 5 15.52 -7.41 -1.33
N GLY A 6 15.20 -8.68 -1.10
CA GLY A 6 14.20 -9.39 -1.89
C GLY A 6 12.89 -9.45 -1.12
N SER A 7 12.19 -8.32 -0.98
CA SER A 7 10.97 -8.27 -0.15
C SER A 7 9.96 -9.32 -0.64
N ARG A 8 9.68 -10.34 0.19
CA ARG A 8 8.65 -11.35 -0.12
C ARG A 8 7.30 -10.70 -0.44
N ILE A 9 7.05 -9.53 0.15
CA ILE A 9 5.86 -8.73 -0.06
C ILE A 9 5.76 -8.28 -1.53
N LYS A 10 6.87 -7.86 -2.17
CA LYS A 10 6.86 -7.51 -3.59
C LYS A 10 6.42 -8.70 -4.45
N LYS A 11 6.89 -9.92 -4.17
CA LYS A 11 6.48 -11.12 -4.92
C LYS A 11 4.99 -11.43 -4.78
N ILE A 12 4.40 -11.18 -3.60
CA ILE A 12 2.96 -11.37 -3.37
C ILE A 12 2.17 -10.39 -4.26
N PHE A 13 2.59 -9.12 -4.31
CA PHE A 13 1.97 -8.14 -5.19
C PHE A 13 2.13 -8.51 -6.67
N ASP A 14 3.33 -8.90 -7.10
CA ASP A 14 3.61 -9.28 -8.48
C ASP A 14 2.70 -10.43 -8.94
N GLU A 15 2.51 -11.44 -8.08
CA GLU A 15 1.66 -12.59 -8.37
C GLU A 15 0.17 -12.21 -8.38
N ALA A 16 -0.27 -11.38 -7.43
CA ALA A 16 -1.66 -10.89 -7.41
C ALA A 16 -2.01 -10.08 -8.66
N LEU A 17 -1.15 -9.15 -9.06
CA LEU A 17 -1.33 -8.35 -10.28
C LEU A 17 -1.35 -9.24 -11.53
N LYS A 18 -0.47 -10.24 -11.60
CA LYS A 18 -0.45 -11.22 -12.69
C LYS A 18 -1.75 -12.02 -12.77
N GLN A 19 -2.29 -12.47 -11.63
CA GLN A 19 -3.56 -13.20 -11.60
C GLN A 19 -4.75 -12.33 -12.01
N LEU A 20 -4.71 -11.03 -11.69
CA LEU A 20 -5.72 -10.06 -12.08
C LEU A 20 -5.55 -9.57 -13.54
N GLY A 21 -4.36 -9.74 -14.13
CA GLY A 21 -4.05 -9.28 -15.48
C GLY A 21 -3.96 -7.76 -15.60
N ILE A 22 -3.59 -7.05 -14.54
CA ILE A 22 -3.52 -5.58 -14.48
C ILE A 22 -2.08 -5.10 -14.23
N ASP A 23 -1.80 -3.86 -14.62
CA ASP A 23 -0.55 -3.17 -14.29
C ASP A 23 -0.56 -2.62 -12.85
N ARG A 24 0.63 -2.37 -12.29
CA ARG A 24 0.79 -1.75 -10.95
C ARG A 24 0.11 -0.38 -10.84
N THR A 25 0.08 0.39 -11.93
CA THR A 25 -0.53 1.72 -12.00
C THR A 25 -2.06 1.67 -11.93
N GLU A 26 -2.66 0.51 -12.15
CA GLU A 26 -4.10 0.28 -12.06
C GLU A 26 -4.53 -0.22 -10.67
N ALA A 27 -3.57 -0.46 -9.77
CA ALA A 27 -3.81 -1.02 -8.45
C ALA A 27 -3.66 0.04 -7.34
N LEU A 28 -4.58 -0.01 -6.37
CA LEU A 28 -4.48 0.68 -5.09
C LEU A 28 -4.42 -0.36 -3.98
N PHE A 29 -3.33 -0.39 -3.22
CA PHE A 29 -3.24 -1.22 -2.02
C PHE A 29 -3.77 -0.46 -0.80
N ILE A 30 -4.69 -1.08 -0.05
CA ILE A 30 -5.27 -0.50 1.17
C ILE A 30 -4.74 -1.30 2.36
N GLY A 31 -4.05 -0.64 3.29
CA GLY A 31 -3.47 -1.25 4.47
C GLY A 31 -3.48 -0.32 5.67
N ASP A 32 -3.24 -0.86 6.87
CA ASP A 32 -3.30 -0.15 8.16
C ASP A 32 -1.94 -0.02 8.85
N SER A 33 -0.86 -0.50 8.22
CA SER A 33 0.51 -0.38 8.73
C SER A 33 1.40 0.49 7.83
N LEU A 34 1.82 1.67 8.31
CA LEU A 34 2.81 2.47 7.59
C LEU A 34 4.20 1.79 7.52
N ARG A 35 4.52 0.90 8.47
CA ARG A 35 5.81 0.20 8.48
C ARG A 35 5.83 -0.94 7.47
N ASP A 36 4.76 -1.73 7.43
CA ASP A 36 4.75 -2.99 6.69
C ASP A 36 4.04 -2.85 5.33
N ASP A 37 2.89 -2.16 5.30
CA ASP A 37 2.06 -2.05 4.09
C ASP A 37 2.53 -0.93 3.15
N TYR A 38 2.77 0.27 3.69
CA TYR A 38 3.16 1.43 2.88
C TYR A 38 4.47 1.16 2.14
N TYR A 39 5.55 0.82 2.86
CA TYR A 39 6.83 0.51 2.20
C TYR A 39 6.74 -0.75 1.34
N GLY A 40 5.86 -1.69 1.67
CA GLY A 40 5.56 -2.86 0.83
C GLY A 40 5.02 -2.45 -0.55
N ALA A 41 3.96 -1.62 -0.55
CA ALA A 41 3.31 -1.12 -1.77
C ALA A 41 4.24 -0.20 -2.58
N ILE A 42 4.92 0.74 -1.92
CA ILE A 42 5.83 1.68 -2.59
C ILE A 42 7.01 0.92 -3.24
N ASN A 43 7.62 -0.04 -2.56
CA ASN A 43 8.67 -0.88 -3.15
C ASN A 43 8.15 -1.78 -4.29
N ALA A 44 6.86 -2.08 -4.29
CA ALA A 44 6.18 -2.76 -5.38
C ALA A 44 5.68 -1.80 -6.47
N GLY A 45 5.90 -0.49 -6.36
CA GLY A 45 5.43 0.51 -7.32
C GLY A 45 3.90 0.60 -7.41
N ILE A 46 3.19 0.27 -6.33
CA ILE A 46 1.72 0.30 -6.25
C ILE A 46 1.30 1.49 -5.39
N ASP A 47 0.24 2.18 -5.78
CA ASP A 47 -0.33 3.27 -4.99
C ASP A 47 -0.84 2.74 -3.64
N PHE A 48 -0.68 3.53 -2.58
CA PHE A 48 -1.07 3.14 -1.24
C PHE A 48 -2.17 4.05 -0.66
N CYS A 49 -3.21 3.43 -0.11
CA CYS A 49 -4.22 4.08 0.71
C CYS A 49 -4.07 3.64 2.15
N TYR A 50 -3.85 4.61 3.04
CA TYR A 50 -3.70 4.35 4.46
C TYR A 50 -5.09 4.27 5.13
N TYR A 51 -5.45 3.08 5.60
CA TYR A 51 -6.62 2.90 6.45
C TYR A 51 -6.27 3.24 7.91
N ASN A 52 -6.41 4.51 8.24
CA ASN A 52 -6.06 5.07 9.53
C ASN A 52 -7.28 5.18 10.46
N ARG A 53 -7.88 4.06 10.88
CA ARG A 53 -9.12 4.08 11.69
C ARG A 53 -9.03 4.95 12.95
N GLN A 54 -7.84 5.06 13.53
CA GLN A 54 -7.62 5.75 14.81
C GLN A 54 -7.09 7.19 14.66
N GLY A 55 -6.83 7.66 13.43
CA GLY A 55 -6.25 9.00 13.22
C GLY A 55 -4.83 9.13 13.76
N GLN A 56 -4.04 8.06 13.68
CA GLN A 56 -2.63 8.05 14.05
C GLN A 56 -1.85 9.08 13.23
N PRO A 57 -0.82 9.73 13.81
CA PRO A 57 0.02 10.65 13.06
C PRO A 57 0.73 9.93 11.92
N ILE A 58 0.97 10.65 10.83
CA ILE A 58 1.71 10.17 9.66
C ILE A 58 3.08 10.85 9.69
N ASP A 59 4.14 10.05 9.58
CA ASP A 59 5.51 10.56 9.55
C ASP A 59 5.75 11.48 8.35
N ALA A 60 6.66 12.44 8.52
CA ALA A 60 6.89 13.51 7.55
C ALA A 60 7.46 13.02 6.21
N ASP A 61 7.94 11.79 6.10
CA ASP A 61 8.44 11.15 4.87
C ASP A 61 7.42 10.19 4.22
N VAL A 62 6.31 9.92 4.89
CA VAL A 62 5.26 9.01 4.38
C VAL A 62 4.21 9.82 3.60
N ARG A 63 3.94 9.39 2.37
CA ARG A 63 2.99 10.05 1.45
C ARG A 63 2.01 9.03 0.87
N PRO A 64 1.04 8.54 1.66
CA PRO A 64 -0.04 7.73 1.11
C PRO A 64 -0.83 8.56 0.10
N LYS A 65 -1.29 7.93 -0.99
CA LYS A 65 -2.12 8.59 -2.01
C LYS A 65 -3.47 9.02 -1.42
N TYR A 66 -4.02 8.21 -0.52
CA TYR A 66 -5.25 8.50 0.19
C TYR A 66 -5.12 8.11 1.66
N VAL A 67 -5.85 8.80 2.53
CA VAL A 67 -6.02 8.41 3.94
C VAL A 67 -7.51 8.30 4.20
N ILE A 68 -7.95 7.15 4.71
CA ILE A 68 -9.35 6.89 5.05
C ILE A 68 -9.47 6.43 6.50
N HIS A 69 -10.55 6.81 7.16
CA HIS A 69 -10.84 6.40 8.54
C HIS A 69 -11.90 5.29 8.62
N SER A 70 -12.53 4.97 7.48
CA SER A 70 -13.51 3.89 7.32
C SER A 70 -13.36 3.25 5.94
N LEU A 71 -13.43 1.92 5.88
CA LEU A 71 -13.42 1.19 4.60
C LEU A 71 -14.61 1.56 3.69
N ARG A 72 -15.69 2.10 4.27
CA ARG A 72 -16.82 2.61 3.47
C ARG A 72 -16.43 3.79 2.58
N ASN A 73 -15.38 4.53 2.91
CA ASN A 73 -14.90 5.65 2.11
C ASN A 73 -14.14 5.21 0.85
N VAL A 74 -13.81 3.93 0.69
CA VAL A 74 -13.14 3.43 -0.53
C VAL A 74 -14.00 3.67 -1.77
N ALA A 75 -15.32 3.47 -1.65
CA ALA A 75 -16.27 3.68 -2.74
C ALA A 75 -16.41 5.16 -3.18
N THR A 76 -15.83 6.10 -2.43
CA THR A 76 -15.87 7.54 -2.74
C THR A 76 -14.52 8.10 -3.18
N LEU A 77 -13.50 7.25 -3.35
CA LEU A 77 -12.16 7.69 -3.81
C LEU A 77 -12.07 7.85 -5.34
N PHE A 78 -13.05 7.30 -6.06
CA PHE A 78 -13.16 7.25 -7.51
C PHE A 78 -14.57 7.69 -7.92
#